data_AF-A0A072V840-F1
#
_entry.id   AF-A0A072V840-F1
#
_cell.length_a   1.000
_cell.length_b   1.000
_cell.length_c   1.000
_cell.angle_alpha   90.00
_cell.angle_beta   90.00
_cell.angle_gamma   90.00
#
_symmetry.space_group_name_H-M   'P 1'
#
loop_
_entity.id
_entity.type
_entity.pdbx_description
1 polymer ?
#
loop_
_entity_poly.entity_id
_entity_poly.type
_entity_poly.pdbx_seq_one_letter_code
_entity_poly.pdbx_strand_id
1 'polypeptide(L)'
;MTDKESDRISCLPDHIIDHFLSRLSIKEAGRTSVLSNKWRKKWSTQPDLVFDKQCVSAAVSEDPSVIENKFVRTVDHVLLLHSGPINKFKISDFGCDFIGMISVADVDRWILHLTRRSIKNLELDIWFEQRYNIPWCLFSCQSLHHLNLFCSSLKPPAMFEGFMNLKSLQLEQVTVAKDAFENLISGSPLLEKLVLKKVDGFTQINIHSPSIKYVDIRGNFEGISFDNTSQLAKVFVNLSSYLNSETGQSMFHGCSSNLLKFFDHLHNIQSLLIASYSIKYLAAGVVPVKLPTLCINLTFLSICLNFNDLTEISAVLCLLKSSPNLQTFKMFARLKEETDLLTHTSYCWEDIFSEPDMLLKLQHVEIQDISGTKSELDFIRFLLLYSPVLKKMIVEPVENVKPELITELIRFRRASEQAEVIYKAKDS
;
A
#
# COMPACT_ATOMS: atom_id res chain seq x y z
N MET A 1 -29.82 4.92 58.45
CA MET A 1 -30.01 5.07 56.99
C MET A 1 -28.78 5.81 56.48
N THR A 2 -27.78 5.08 55.99
CA THR A 2 -26.52 5.66 55.49
C THR A 2 -26.71 6.08 54.05
N ASP A 3 -26.53 7.38 53.82
CA ASP A 3 -26.42 8.01 52.50
C ASP A 3 -25.29 7.33 51.73
N LYS A 4 -25.60 6.66 50.62
CA LYS A 4 -24.57 6.07 49.75
C LYS A 4 -23.97 7.22 48.94
N GLU A 5 -22.87 7.78 49.41
CA GLU A 5 -22.02 8.66 48.59
C GLU A 5 -21.78 7.96 47.25
N SER A 6 -22.22 8.60 46.17
CA SER A 6 -22.06 8.08 44.83
C SER A 6 -20.57 8.04 44.49
N ASP A 7 -20.07 6.86 44.17
CA ASP A 7 -18.67 6.64 43.81
C ASP A 7 -18.23 7.61 42.69
N ARG A 8 -17.03 8.17 42.83
CA ARG A 8 -16.47 9.20 41.93
C ARG A 8 -16.40 8.73 40.48
N ILE A 9 -16.15 7.44 40.25
CA ILE A 9 -16.07 6.85 38.89
C ILE A 9 -17.46 6.77 38.26
N SER A 10 -18.49 6.52 39.06
CA SER A 10 -19.90 6.52 38.63
C SER A 10 -20.42 7.92 38.28
N CYS A 11 -19.83 8.97 38.88
CA CYS A 11 -20.20 10.37 38.66
C CYS A 11 -19.57 11.02 37.42
N LEU A 12 -18.67 10.32 36.71
CA LEU A 12 -18.00 10.88 35.54
C LEU A 12 -18.99 11.24 34.42
N PRO A 13 -18.82 12.38 33.72
CA PRO A 13 -19.62 12.73 32.55
C PRO A 13 -19.50 11.70 31.43
N ASP A 14 -20.56 11.56 30.65
CA ASP A 14 -20.66 10.57 29.57
C ASP A 14 -19.50 10.67 28.57
N HIS A 15 -19.19 11.89 28.11
CA HIS A 15 -18.12 12.12 27.14
C HIS A 15 -16.72 11.72 27.67
N ILE A 16 -16.51 11.76 28.99
CA ILE A 16 -15.25 11.33 29.61
C ILE A 16 -15.18 9.80 29.63
N ILE A 17 -16.28 9.12 29.96
CA ILE A 17 -16.35 7.65 29.91
C ILE A 17 -16.13 7.18 28.47
N ASP A 18 -16.80 7.80 27.50
CA ASP A 18 -16.66 7.49 26.08
C ASP A 18 -15.20 7.66 25.61
N HIS A 19 -14.50 8.70 26.09
CA HIS A 19 -13.09 8.93 25.81
C HIS A 19 -12.16 7.88 26.43
N PHE A 20 -12.46 7.37 27.63
CA PHE A 20 -11.70 6.28 28.22
C PHE A 20 -11.93 4.98 27.45
N LEU A 21 -13.20 4.63 27.19
CA LEU A 21 -13.58 3.42 26.48
C LEU A 21 -12.98 3.37 25.07
N SER A 22 -12.94 4.50 24.35
CA SER A 22 -12.35 4.57 23.00
C SER A 22 -10.86 4.25 22.94
N ARG A 23 -10.17 4.20 24.10
CA ARG A 23 -8.75 3.85 24.21
C ARG A 23 -8.51 2.42 24.71
N LEU A 24 -9.58 1.71 25.08
CA LEU A 24 -9.53 0.35 25.58
C LEU A 24 -9.83 -0.65 24.46
N SER A 25 -9.23 -1.84 24.54
CA SER A 25 -9.70 -2.98 23.76
C SER A 25 -11.14 -3.33 24.12
N ILE A 26 -11.88 -4.01 23.23
CA ILE A 26 -13.27 -4.41 23.51
C ILE A 26 -13.38 -5.28 24.78
N LYS A 27 -12.35 -6.08 25.05
CA LYS A 27 -12.23 -6.91 26.25
C LYS A 27 -12.08 -6.06 27.51
N GLU A 28 -11.19 -5.08 27.50
CA GLU A 28 -10.98 -4.17 28.63
C GLU A 28 -12.20 -3.27 28.85
N ALA A 29 -12.79 -2.74 27.79
CA ALA A 29 -14.04 -2.00 27.82
C ALA A 29 -15.16 -2.83 28.48
N GLY A 30 -15.31 -4.09 28.08
CA GLY A 30 -16.26 -5.03 28.70
C GLY A 30 -15.98 -5.26 30.19
N ARG A 31 -14.71 -5.32 30.63
CA ARG A 31 -14.35 -5.45 32.05
C ARG A 31 -14.77 -4.25 32.88
N THR A 32 -14.81 -3.04 32.30
CA THR A 32 -15.28 -1.85 33.04
C THR A 32 -16.75 -1.92 33.42
N SER A 33 -17.53 -2.84 32.84
CA SER A 33 -18.95 -3.05 33.16
C SER A 33 -19.22 -3.45 34.62
N VAL A 34 -18.21 -3.88 35.37
CA VAL A 34 -18.31 -4.19 36.80
C VAL A 34 -18.18 -2.95 37.69
N LEU A 35 -17.65 -1.83 37.17
CA LEU A 35 -17.41 -0.61 37.95
C LEU A 35 -18.73 0.04 38.39
N SER A 36 -19.72 0.12 37.49
CA SER A 36 -21.07 0.57 37.81
C SER A 36 -22.07 0.26 36.71
N ASN A 37 -23.37 0.42 37.00
CA ASN A 37 -24.43 0.32 36.01
C ASN A 37 -24.26 1.31 34.84
N LYS A 38 -23.64 2.47 35.09
CA LYS A 38 -23.38 3.48 34.05
C LYS A 38 -22.34 2.98 33.05
N TRP A 39 -21.20 2.49 33.56
CA TRP A 39 -20.15 1.92 32.73
C TRP A 39 -20.61 0.66 32.00
N ARG A 40 -21.44 -0.18 32.64
CA ARG A 40 -22.11 -1.33 32.01
C ARG A 40 -22.96 -0.94 30.80
N LYS A 41 -23.68 0.18 30.84
CA LYS A 41 -24.47 0.64 29.68
C LYS A 41 -23.61 1.32 28.63
N LYS A 42 -22.53 1.98 29.06
CA LYS A 42 -21.66 2.76 28.17
C LYS A 42 -20.79 1.91 27.26
N TRP A 43 -20.18 0.83 27.78
CA TRP A 43 -19.35 -0.04 26.94
C TRP A 43 -20.14 -0.61 25.75
N SER A 44 -21.42 -0.95 25.93
CA SER A 44 -22.28 -1.49 24.86
C SER A 44 -22.80 -0.43 23.88
N THR A 45 -22.27 0.79 23.94
CA THR A 45 -22.55 1.88 22.98
C THR A 45 -21.31 2.36 22.25
N GLN A 46 -20.15 1.74 22.50
CA GLN A 46 -18.90 2.10 21.84
C GLN A 46 -18.98 1.89 20.31
N PRO A 47 -18.74 2.94 19.50
CA PRO A 47 -18.98 2.88 18.06
C PRO A 47 -17.99 2.01 17.29
N ASP A 48 -16.79 1.81 17.84
CA ASP A 48 -15.70 1.10 17.17
C ASP A 48 -15.45 -0.24 17.86
N LEU A 49 -15.79 -1.31 17.14
CA LEU A 49 -15.65 -2.69 17.57
C LEU A 49 -14.43 -3.30 16.85
N VAL A 50 -13.33 -3.44 17.59
CA VAL A 50 -12.09 -4.03 17.09
C VAL A 50 -11.86 -5.35 17.81
N PHE A 51 -11.78 -6.42 17.02
CA PHE A 51 -11.53 -7.77 17.47
C PHE A 51 -10.19 -8.24 16.93
N ASP A 52 -9.27 -8.56 17.83
CA ASP A 52 -7.94 -9.06 17.54
C ASP A 52 -7.58 -10.18 18.53
N LYS A 53 -6.36 -10.71 18.41
CA LYS A 53 -5.85 -11.76 19.30
C LYS A 53 -5.90 -11.42 20.79
N GLN A 54 -5.94 -10.15 21.19
CA GLN A 54 -6.00 -9.76 22.60
C GLN A 54 -7.39 -10.02 23.22
N CYS A 55 -8.41 -10.15 22.36
CA CYS A 55 -9.79 -10.40 22.78
C CYS A 55 -9.96 -11.74 23.49
N VAL A 56 -9.14 -12.74 23.16
CA VAL A 56 -9.10 -14.04 23.85
C VAL A 56 -7.78 -14.16 24.57
N SER A 57 -7.80 -14.44 25.88
CA SER A 57 -6.57 -14.80 26.58
C SER A 57 -6.22 -16.25 26.25
N ALA A 58 -5.16 -16.46 25.48
CA ALA A 58 -4.55 -17.77 25.36
C ALA A 58 -3.78 -18.08 26.66
N ALA A 59 -4.17 -19.13 27.38
CA ALA A 59 -3.21 -19.80 28.25
C ALA A 59 -2.20 -20.54 27.33
N VAL A 60 -0.95 -20.69 27.78
CA VAL A 60 0.20 -21.16 26.99
C VAL A 60 0.04 -22.60 26.43
N SER A 61 -1.11 -23.26 26.66
CA SER A 61 -1.37 -24.65 26.31
C SER A 61 -2.81 -24.92 25.82
N GLU A 62 -3.58 -23.92 25.41
CA GLU A 62 -4.94 -24.15 24.90
C GLU A 62 -4.93 -24.59 23.43
N ASP A 63 -5.77 -25.59 23.12
CA ASP A 63 -6.04 -26.05 21.76
C ASP A 63 -6.55 -24.87 20.89
N PRO A 64 -6.00 -24.67 19.68
CA PRO A 64 -6.45 -23.63 18.73
C PRO A 64 -7.97 -23.57 18.56
N SER A 65 -8.65 -24.72 18.48
CA SER A 65 -10.10 -24.80 18.32
C SER A 65 -10.89 -24.22 19.51
N VAL A 66 -10.34 -24.32 20.72
CA VAL A 66 -10.97 -23.77 21.94
C VAL A 66 -10.84 -22.24 21.94
N ILE A 67 -9.67 -21.75 21.56
CA ILE A 67 -9.39 -20.32 21.48
C ILE A 67 -10.29 -19.66 20.42
N GLU A 68 -10.43 -20.30 19.26
CA GLU A 68 -11.32 -19.87 18.19
C GLU A 68 -12.79 -19.82 18.65
N ASN A 69 -13.30 -20.90 19.27
CA ASN A 69 -14.66 -20.92 19.80
C ASN A 69 -14.89 -19.80 20.83
N LYS A 70 -13.90 -19.50 21.66
CA LYS A 70 -13.97 -18.34 22.58
C LYS A 70 -14.02 -17.02 21.82
N PHE A 71 -13.26 -16.89 20.72
CA PHE A 71 -13.28 -15.70 19.88
C PHE A 71 -14.65 -15.49 19.24
N VAL A 72 -15.18 -16.50 18.53
CA VAL A 72 -16.50 -16.46 17.89
C VAL A 72 -17.58 -16.10 18.90
N ARG A 73 -17.59 -16.77 20.07
CA ARG A 73 -18.54 -16.47 21.15
C ARG A 73 -18.38 -15.06 21.70
N THR A 74 -17.16 -14.53 21.75
CA THR A 74 -16.91 -13.15 22.18
C THR A 74 -17.49 -12.15 21.19
N VAL A 75 -17.24 -12.34 19.89
CA VAL A 75 -17.81 -11.49 18.83
C VAL A 75 -19.33 -11.53 18.89
N ASP A 76 -19.91 -12.72 18.93
CA ASP A 76 -21.36 -12.92 19.04
C ASP A 76 -21.96 -12.24 20.27
N HIS A 77 -21.32 -12.40 21.43
CA HIS A 77 -21.79 -11.82 22.67
C HIS A 77 -21.73 -10.29 22.63
N VAL A 78 -20.65 -9.72 22.09
CA VAL A 78 -20.52 -8.27 21.93
C VAL A 78 -21.59 -7.75 20.97
N LEU A 79 -21.74 -8.36 19.79
CA LEU A 79 -22.75 -7.94 18.80
C LEU A 79 -24.18 -8.06 19.35
N LEU A 80 -24.48 -9.09 20.14
CA LEU A 80 -25.77 -9.29 20.77
C LEU A 80 -26.10 -8.22 21.82
N LEU A 81 -25.11 -7.84 22.63
CA LEU A 81 -25.28 -6.86 23.70
C LEU A 81 -25.15 -5.41 23.22
N HIS A 82 -24.60 -5.20 22.02
CA HIS A 82 -24.34 -3.86 21.51
C HIS A 82 -25.62 -3.13 21.16
N SER A 83 -25.85 -2.01 21.84
CA SER A 83 -27.06 -1.20 21.72
C SER A 83 -26.84 0.11 20.96
N GLY A 84 -25.61 0.62 20.91
CA GLY A 84 -25.27 1.85 20.18
C GLY A 84 -25.07 1.67 18.68
N PRO A 85 -24.72 2.75 17.95
CA PRO A 85 -24.31 2.66 16.55
C PRO A 85 -23.02 1.84 16.40
N ILE A 86 -22.82 1.23 15.24
CA ILE A 86 -21.54 0.57 14.88
C ILE A 86 -20.95 1.37 13.71
N ASN A 87 -19.94 2.19 14.00
CA ASN A 87 -19.24 2.93 12.95
C ASN A 87 -18.16 2.06 12.33
N LYS A 88 -17.39 1.33 13.15
CA LYS A 88 -16.30 0.48 12.71
C LYS A 88 -16.43 -0.93 13.26
N PHE A 89 -16.21 -1.91 12.39
CA PHE A 89 -16.03 -3.31 12.74
C PHE A 89 -14.73 -3.79 12.09
N LYS A 90 -13.82 -4.29 12.91
CA LYS A 90 -12.54 -4.83 12.46
C LYS A 90 -12.31 -6.19 13.08
N ILE A 91 -12.00 -7.19 12.25
CA ILE A 91 -11.39 -8.43 12.69
C ILE A 91 -9.96 -8.44 12.16
N SER A 92 -8.99 -8.71 13.04
CA SER A 92 -7.57 -8.82 12.71
C SER A 92 -6.98 -10.14 13.18
N ASP A 93 -6.72 -11.05 12.24
CA ASP A 93 -5.95 -12.26 12.45
C ASP A 93 -4.48 -12.11 12.03
N PHE A 94 -3.72 -11.31 12.78
CA PHE A 94 -2.30 -11.11 12.49
C PHE A 94 -1.51 -12.42 12.68
N GLY A 95 -1.18 -13.09 11.56
CA GLY A 95 -0.27 -14.23 11.52
C GLY A 95 -0.84 -15.50 10.86
N CYS A 96 -2.13 -15.54 10.51
CA CYS A 96 -2.80 -16.72 9.94
C CYS A 96 -2.78 -17.98 10.85
N ASP A 97 -2.48 -17.82 12.13
CA ASP A 97 -2.30 -18.93 13.07
C ASP A 97 -3.46 -19.08 14.07
N PHE A 98 -4.41 -18.14 14.10
CA PHE A 98 -5.38 -18.01 15.20
C PHE A 98 -6.85 -18.11 14.74
N ILE A 99 -7.19 -17.75 13.50
CA ILE A 99 -8.57 -17.75 12.97
C ILE A 99 -8.78 -18.75 11.81
N GLY A 100 -7.81 -19.64 11.56
CA GLY A 100 -7.78 -20.49 10.35
C GLY A 100 -8.98 -21.43 10.12
N MET A 101 -9.87 -21.65 11.11
CA MET A 101 -11.05 -22.50 10.96
C MET A 101 -12.40 -21.83 11.29
N ILE A 102 -12.46 -20.49 11.42
CA ILE A 102 -13.75 -19.82 11.65
C ILE A 102 -14.76 -20.25 10.59
N SER A 103 -15.96 -20.60 11.04
CA SER A 103 -17.02 -20.97 10.12
C SER A 103 -17.40 -19.76 9.26
N VAL A 104 -17.46 -20.00 7.95
CA VAL A 104 -18.03 -19.08 6.95
C VAL A 104 -19.42 -18.58 7.41
N ALA A 105 -20.21 -19.44 8.05
CA ALA A 105 -21.54 -19.09 8.55
C ALA A 105 -21.51 -18.05 9.68
N ASP A 106 -20.46 -18.02 10.50
CA ASP A 106 -20.30 -17.03 11.56
C ASP A 106 -20.00 -15.65 10.97
N VAL A 107 -19.07 -15.59 10.01
CA VAL A 107 -18.73 -14.35 9.31
C VAL A 107 -19.93 -13.82 8.51
N ASP A 108 -20.66 -14.69 7.81
CA ASP A 108 -21.89 -14.32 7.09
C ASP A 108 -22.92 -13.67 8.02
N ARG A 109 -23.12 -14.28 9.20
CA ARG A 109 -24.03 -13.79 10.23
C ARG A 109 -23.59 -12.43 10.77
N TRP A 110 -22.29 -12.23 10.98
CA TRP A 110 -21.75 -10.94 11.40
C TRP A 110 -21.94 -9.87 10.33
N ILE A 111 -21.59 -10.14 9.07
CA ILE A 111 -21.79 -9.19 7.97
C ILE A 111 -23.27 -8.83 7.80
N LEU A 112 -24.17 -9.82 7.86
CA LEU A 112 -25.61 -9.57 7.79
C LEU A 112 -26.10 -8.68 8.94
N HIS A 113 -25.58 -8.89 10.15
CA HIS A 113 -25.91 -8.05 11.30
C HIS A 113 -25.40 -6.61 11.11
N LEU A 114 -24.15 -6.45 10.68
CA LEU A 114 -23.49 -5.14 10.53
C LEU A 114 -24.10 -4.29 9.42
N THR A 115 -24.42 -4.91 8.27
CA THR A 115 -25.04 -4.23 7.13
C THR A 115 -26.41 -3.66 7.48
N ARG A 116 -27.20 -4.35 8.32
CA ARG A 116 -28.48 -3.86 8.85
C ARG A 116 -28.35 -2.67 9.80
N ARG A 117 -27.16 -2.41 10.35
CA ARG A 117 -26.89 -1.31 11.28
C ARG A 117 -26.18 -0.12 10.63
N SER A 118 -26.16 -0.07 9.29
CA SER A 118 -25.57 1.04 8.52
C SER A 118 -24.11 1.33 8.89
N ILE A 119 -23.30 0.27 8.95
CA ILE A 119 -21.87 0.36 9.26
C ILE A 119 -21.13 1.25 8.25
N LYS A 120 -20.12 1.99 8.73
CA LYS A 120 -19.29 2.86 7.89
C LYS A 120 -17.96 2.21 7.51
N ASN A 121 -17.32 1.50 8.43
CA ASN A 121 -15.98 0.95 8.24
C ASN A 121 -16.00 -0.55 8.52
N LEU A 122 -15.75 -1.34 7.49
CA LEU A 122 -15.63 -2.79 7.60
C LEU A 122 -14.22 -3.22 7.20
N GLU A 123 -13.52 -3.85 8.14
CA GLU A 123 -12.19 -4.40 7.92
C GLU A 123 -12.20 -5.89 8.30
N LEU A 124 -12.11 -6.76 7.30
CA LEU A 124 -12.07 -8.21 7.47
C LEU A 124 -10.71 -8.73 7.06
N ASP A 125 -9.86 -8.94 8.05
CA ASP A 125 -8.55 -9.58 7.90
C ASP A 125 -8.63 -10.98 8.50
N ILE A 126 -9.23 -11.89 7.74
CA ILE A 126 -9.51 -13.28 8.11
C ILE A 126 -8.90 -14.19 7.06
N TRP A 127 -8.05 -15.12 7.50
CA TRP A 127 -7.50 -16.15 6.64
C TRP A 127 -8.46 -17.34 6.54
N PHE A 128 -8.61 -17.87 5.33
CA PHE A 128 -9.35 -19.08 5.03
C PHE A 128 -8.51 -19.95 4.09
N GLU A 129 -8.68 -21.27 4.13
CA GLU A 129 -8.03 -22.18 3.17
C GLU A 129 -8.39 -21.85 1.72
N GLN A 130 -9.61 -21.38 1.49
CA GLN A 130 -10.11 -20.90 0.21
C GLN A 130 -10.64 -19.48 0.36
N ARG A 131 -10.58 -18.67 -0.71
CA ARG A 131 -11.11 -17.30 -0.69
C ARG A 131 -12.57 -17.26 -0.27
N TYR A 132 -12.84 -16.52 0.80
CA TYR A 132 -14.17 -16.38 1.38
C TYR A 132 -15.10 -15.60 0.46
N ASN A 133 -16.24 -16.19 0.08
CA ASN A 133 -17.23 -15.51 -0.75
C ASN A 133 -17.98 -14.48 0.09
N ILE A 134 -17.80 -13.20 -0.25
CA ILE A 134 -18.49 -12.11 0.43
C ILE A 134 -20.01 -12.22 0.19
N PRO A 135 -20.84 -12.18 1.24
CA PRO A 135 -22.28 -12.32 1.11
C PRO A 135 -22.90 -11.12 0.41
N TRP A 136 -23.98 -11.36 -0.34
CA TRP A 136 -24.64 -10.37 -1.20
C TRP A 136 -25.08 -9.11 -0.43
N CYS A 137 -25.46 -9.25 0.84
CA CYS A 137 -25.95 -8.16 1.68
C CYS A 137 -24.92 -7.05 1.90
N LEU A 138 -23.62 -7.35 1.77
CA LEU A 138 -22.58 -6.31 1.84
C LEU A 138 -22.73 -5.30 0.72
N PHE A 139 -23.03 -5.75 -0.49
CA PHE A 139 -23.18 -4.89 -1.68
C PHE A 139 -24.41 -3.98 -1.62
N SER A 140 -25.35 -4.25 -0.73
CA SER A 140 -26.50 -3.36 -0.45
C SER A 140 -26.19 -2.29 0.60
N CYS A 141 -25.01 -2.32 1.23
CA CYS A 141 -24.65 -1.44 2.34
C CYS A 141 -24.11 -0.09 1.84
N GLN A 142 -25.01 0.85 1.56
CA GLN A 142 -24.65 2.17 1.02
C GLN A 142 -24.02 3.13 2.05
N SER A 143 -24.01 2.79 3.34
CA SER A 143 -23.38 3.59 4.39
C SER A 143 -21.86 3.42 4.47
N LEU A 144 -21.28 2.47 3.72
CA LEU A 144 -19.85 2.18 3.77
C LEU A 144 -19.00 3.35 3.27
N HIS A 145 -18.01 3.72 4.07
CA HIS A 145 -16.96 4.69 3.79
C HIS A 145 -15.61 4.02 3.60
N HIS A 146 -15.34 2.94 4.34
CA HIS A 146 -14.08 2.22 4.28
C HIS A 146 -14.34 0.72 4.22
N LEU A 147 -13.81 0.06 3.20
CA LEU A 147 -13.89 -1.39 3.02
C LEU A 147 -12.47 -1.95 2.85
N ASN A 148 -12.07 -2.84 3.76
CA ASN A 148 -10.83 -3.59 3.68
C ASN A 148 -11.15 -5.09 3.73
N LEU A 149 -10.77 -5.83 2.70
CA LEU A 149 -11.01 -7.26 2.57
C LEU A 149 -9.70 -7.99 2.29
N PHE A 150 -9.44 -9.00 3.10
CA PHE A 150 -8.37 -9.97 2.91
C PHE A 150 -8.93 -11.32 2.49
N CYS A 151 -8.21 -12.07 1.65
CA CYS A 151 -8.51 -13.46 1.30
C CYS A 151 -9.98 -13.72 0.91
N SER A 152 -10.54 -12.83 0.09
CA SER A 152 -11.97 -12.81 -0.22
C SER A 152 -12.25 -12.98 -1.72
N SER A 153 -13.47 -13.37 -2.05
CA SER A 153 -14.01 -13.50 -3.39
C SER A 153 -15.23 -12.59 -3.50
N LEU A 154 -15.16 -11.58 -4.39
CA LEU A 154 -16.26 -10.64 -4.62
C LEU A 154 -17.04 -11.06 -5.85
N LYS A 155 -18.33 -11.29 -5.65
CA LYS A 155 -19.30 -11.56 -6.72
C LYS A 155 -20.51 -10.64 -6.51
N PRO A 156 -20.39 -9.34 -6.88
CA PRO A 156 -21.50 -8.41 -6.73
C PRO A 156 -22.72 -8.90 -7.53
N PRO A 157 -23.95 -8.72 -7.02
CA PRO A 157 -25.16 -8.98 -7.79
C PRO A 157 -25.23 -8.12 -9.05
N ALA A 158 -25.94 -8.57 -10.10
CA ALA A 158 -26.06 -7.83 -11.36
C ALA A 158 -26.67 -6.41 -11.22
N MET A 159 -27.45 -6.18 -10.17
CA MET A 159 -28.05 -4.87 -9.84
C MET A 159 -27.16 -3.98 -8.97
N PHE A 160 -25.91 -4.38 -8.71
CA PHE A 160 -25.01 -3.60 -7.88
C PHE A 160 -24.48 -2.38 -8.65
N GLU A 161 -24.87 -1.19 -8.20
CA GLU A 161 -24.49 0.09 -8.79
C GLU A 161 -23.26 0.72 -8.13
N GLY A 162 -22.54 -0.01 -7.28
CA GLY A 162 -21.40 0.50 -6.51
C GLY A 162 -21.74 0.96 -5.09
N PHE A 163 -20.74 1.52 -4.41
CA PHE A 163 -20.87 2.05 -3.05
C PHE A 163 -20.81 3.58 -3.05
N MET A 164 -21.97 4.22 -2.88
CA MET A 164 -22.11 5.67 -3.08
C MET A 164 -21.30 6.53 -2.10
N ASN A 165 -21.03 6.02 -0.90
CA ASN A 165 -20.30 6.75 0.15
C ASN A 165 -18.85 6.26 0.35
N LEU A 166 -18.37 5.32 -0.47
CA LEU A 166 -17.08 4.68 -0.25
C LEU A 166 -15.93 5.64 -0.58
N LYS A 167 -15.04 5.84 0.40
CA LYS A 167 -13.85 6.70 0.33
C LYS A 167 -12.56 5.91 0.26
N SER A 168 -12.51 4.72 0.86
CA SER A 168 -11.34 3.83 0.75
C SER A 168 -11.77 2.40 0.46
N LEU A 169 -11.15 1.83 -0.56
CA LEU A 169 -11.23 0.42 -0.91
C LEU A 169 -9.83 -0.20 -0.81
N GLN A 170 -9.71 -1.28 -0.02
CA GLN A 170 -8.48 -2.05 0.09
C GLN A 170 -8.81 -3.53 -0.11
N LEU A 171 -8.19 -4.13 -1.12
CA LEU A 171 -8.38 -5.52 -1.49
C LEU A 171 -7.02 -6.21 -1.48
N GLU A 172 -6.88 -7.23 -0.64
CA GLU A 172 -5.65 -8.00 -0.50
C GLU A 172 -5.93 -9.50 -0.64
N GLN A 173 -5.25 -10.15 -1.57
CA GLN A 173 -5.46 -11.57 -1.91
C GLN A 173 -6.90 -11.88 -2.33
N VAL A 174 -7.48 -11.03 -3.17
CA VAL A 174 -8.90 -11.05 -3.54
C VAL A 174 -9.13 -11.57 -4.96
N THR A 175 -10.17 -12.39 -5.19
CA THR A 175 -10.69 -12.65 -6.55
C THR A 175 -11.85 -11.71 -6.86
N VAL A 176 -11.83 -11.05 -8.02
CA VAL A 176 -12.96 -10.29 -8.55
C VAL A 176 -12.93 -10.28 -10.08
N ALA A 177 -14.10 -10.41 -10.72
CA ALA A 177 -14.19 -10.32 -12.18
C ALA A 177 -13.91 -8.89 -12.66
N LYS A 178 -13.37 -8.73 -13.86
CA LYS A 178 -12.95 -7.43 -14.41
C LYS A 178 -14.09 -6.40 -14.43
N ASP A 179 -15.23 -6.81 -14.99
CA ASP A 179 -16.45 -6.00 -15.08
C ASP A 179 -16.99 -5.61 -13.69
N ALA A 180 -17.00 -6.56 -12.76
CA ALA A 180 -17.39 -6.31 -11.37
C ALA A 180 -16.47 -5.29 -10.68
N PHE A 181 -15.16 -5.36 -10.94
CA PHE A 181 -14.19 -4.39 -10.44
C PHE A 181 -14.39 -2.99 -11.06
N GLU A 182 -14.55 -2.91 -12.38
CA GLU A 182 -14.81 -1.65 -13.08
C GLU A 182 -16.12 -0.99 -12.62
N ASN A 183 -17.18 -1.78 -12.39
CA ASN A 183 -18.45 -1.31 -11.83
C ASN A 183 -18.29 -0.84 -10.38
N LEU A 184 -17.49 -1.55 -9.56
CA LEU A 184 -17.22 -1.16 -8.18
C LEU A 184 -16.51 0.20 -8.10
N ILE A 185 -15.53 0.45 -8.96
CA ILE A 185 -14.80 1.72 -8.99
C ILE A 185 -15.68 2.86 -9.54
N SER A 186 -16.33 2.64 -10.69
CA SER A 186 -17.16 3.67 -11.34
C SER A 186 -18.41 4.02 -10.53
N GLY A 187 -19.01 3.04 -9.85
CA GLY A 187 -20.13 3.22 -8.93
C GLY A 187 -19.76 3.75 -7.54
N SER A 188 -18.49 4.08 -7.30
CA SER A 188 -18.00 4.65 -6.04
C SER A 188 -17.47 6.09 -6.25
N PRO A 189 -18.35 7.09 -6.42
CA PRO A 189 -17.96 8.44 -6.84
C PRO A 189 -17.13 9.21 -5.82
N LEU A 190 -17.13 8.80 -4.54
CA LEU A 190 -16.36 9.44 -3.47
C LEU A 190 -15.03 8.73 -3.16
N LEU A 191 -14.60 7.78 -3.99
CA LEU A 191 -13.43 6.94 -3.72
C LEU A 191 -12.13 7.74 -3.81
N GLU A 192 -11.49 7.99 -2.66
CA GLU A 192 -10.24 8.75 -2.56
C GLU A 192 -8.99 7.84 -2.52
N LYS A 193 -9.13 6.61 -2.01
CA LYS A 193 -8.03 5.68 -1.79
C LYS A 193 -8.35 4.29 -2.32
N LEU A 194 -7.51 3.78 -3.22
CA LEU A 194 -7.55 2.41 -3.74
C LEU A 194 -6.25 1.67 -3.42
N VAL A 195 -6.37 0.50 -2.82
CA VAL A 195 -5.24 -0.42 -2.58
C VAL A 195 -5.59 -1.79 -3.14
N LEU A 196 -4.78 -2.29 -4.06
CA LEU A 196 -4.90 -3.59 -4.68
C LEU A 196 -3.62 -4.37 -4.42
N LYS A 197 -3.71 -5.50 -3.73
CA LYS A 197 -2.56 -6.36 -3.45
C LYS A 197 -2.90 -7.79 -3.81
N LYS A 198 -2.21 -8.39 -4.78
CA LYS A 198 -2.43 -9.76 -5.24
C LYS A 198 -3.91 -10.03 -5.56
N VAL A 199 -4.49 -9.19 -6.43
CA VAL A 199 -5.88 -9.33 -6.88
C VAL A 199 -5.90 -10.17 -8.15
N ASP A 200 -6.75 -11.19 -8.18
CA ASP A 200 -6.92 -12.10 -9.32
C ASP A 200 -8.26 -11.87 -10.02
N GLY A 201 -8.34 -12.31 -11.28
CA GLY A 201 -9.53 -12.22 -12.14
C GLY A 201 -9.34 -11.25 -13.32
N PHE A 202 -8.30 -10.43 -13.28
CA PHE A 202 -7.87 -9.60 -14.40
C PHE A 202 -6.38 -9.26 -14.29
N THR A 203 -5.73 -9.04 -15.43
CA THR A 203 -4.33 -8.61 -15.52
C THR A 203 -4.17 -7.15 -15.96
N GLN A 204 -5.23 -6.57 -16.53
CA GLN A 204 -5.27 -5.19 -17.03
C GLN A 204 -6.12 -4.34 -16.09
N ILE A 205 -5.47 -3.36 -15.45
CA ILE A 205 -6.10 -2.38 -14.58
C ILE A 205 -6.38 -1.11 -15.38
N ASN A 206 -7.65 -0.67 -15.38
CA ASN A 206 -8.03 0.66 -15.81
C ASN A 206 -8.74 1.38 -14.68
N ILE A 207 -8.15 2.46 -14.17
CA ILE A 207 -8.73 3.24 -13.08
C ILE A 207 -9.38 4.48 -13.66
N HIS A 208 -10.72 4.47 -13.69
CA HIS A 208 -11.54 5.62 -14.04
C HIS A 208 -12.21 6.18 -12.78
N SER A 209 -11.63 7.21 -12.16
CA SER A 209 -12.19 7.81 -10.94
C SER A 209 -11.69 9.24 -10.70
N PRO A 210 -12.55 10.28 -10.78
CA PRO A 210 -12.14 11.67 -10.62
C PRO A 210 -11.85 12.11 -9.18
N SER A 211 -12.34 11.36 -8.19
CA SER A 211 -12.13 11.65 -6.76
C SER A 211 -10.89 10.97 -6.18
N ILE A 212 -10.25 10.07 -6.93
CA ILE A 212 -9.13 9.27 -6.44
C ILE A 212 -7.88 10.14 -6.22
N LYS A 213 -7.26 9.97 -5.05
CA LYS A 213 -6.08 10.72 -4.60
C LYS A 213 -4.86 9.83 -4.39
N TYR A 214 -5.10 8.57 -4.05
CA TYR A 214 -4.06 7.58 -3.73
C TYR A 214 -4.38 6.23 -4.36
N VAL A 215 -3.39 5.67 -5.06
CA VAL A 215 -3.44 4.32 -5.64
C VAL A 215 -2.19 3.53 -5.19
N ASP A 216 -2.39 2.33 -4.65
CA ASP A 216 -1.33 1.36 -4.36
C ASP A 216 -1.68 0.03 -5.05
N ILE A 217 -0.86 -0.37 -6.02
CA ILE A 217 -1.04 -1.59 -6.81
C ILE A 217 0.16 -2.50 -6.57
N ARG A 218 -0.09 -3.71 -6.06
CA ARG A 218 0.92 -4.73 -5.83
C ARG A 218 0.50 -6.09 -6.36
N GLY A 219 1.41 -6.83 -6.97
CA GLY A 219 1.17 -8.18 -7.45
C GLY A 219 1.44 -8.29 -8.94
N ASN A 220 0.65 -9.12 -9.62
CA ASN A 220 0.93 -9.48 -11.00
C ASN A 220 -0.10 -8.87 -11.96
N PHE A 221 0.29 -7.78 -12.62
CA PHE A 221 -0.54 -7.11 -13.62
C PHE A 221 0.28 -6.91 -14.90
N GLU A 222 -0.37 -7.09 -16.04
CA GLU A 222 0.21 -6.89 -17.37
C GLU A 222 0.03 -5.45 -17.86
N GLY A 223 -0.94 -4.72 -17.29
CA GLY A 223 -1.08 -3.31 -17.59
C GLY A 223 -1.87 -2.50 -16.57
N ILE A 224 -1.52 -1.21 -16.46
CA ILE A 224 -2.12 -0.19 -15.61
C ILE A 224 -2.31 1.06 -16.45
N SER A 225 -3.55 1.51 -16.59
CA SER A 225 -3.91 2.79 -17.16
C SER A 225 -4.75 3.60 -16.18
N PHE A 226 -4.65 4.91 -16.30
CA PHE A 226 -5.46 5.86 -15.57
C PHE A 226 -6.25 6.69 -16.56
N ASP A 227 -7.52 6.89 -16.25
CA ASP A 227 -8.44 7.69 -17.04
C ASP A 227 -9.25 8.58 -16.09
N ASN A 228 -9.47 9.83 -16.45
CA ASN A 228 -10.23 10.78 -15.64
C ASN A 228 -9.79 10.83 -14.15
N THR A 229 -8.48 10.79 -13.86
CA THR A 229 -7.91 10.74 -12.49
C THR A 229 -7.33 12.09 -12.05
N SER A 230 -8.09 13.17 -12.24
CA SER A 230 -7.59 14.54 -12.06
C SER A 230 -7.07 14.87 -10.65
N GLN A 231 -7.53 14.19 -9.60
CA GLN A 231 -7.09 14.41 -8.21
C GLN A 231 -5.96 13.48 -7.77
N LEU A 232 -5.50 12.57 -8.64
CA LEU A 232 -4.53 11.54 -8.27
C LEU A 232 -3.16 12.15 -8.00
N ALA A 233 -2.80 12.19 -6.72
CA ALA A 233 -1.57 12.82 -6.25
C ALA A 233 -0.48 11.79 -5.92
N LYS A 234 -0.86 10.56 -5.55
CA LYS A 234 0.09 9.55 -5.06
C LYS A 234 -0.16 8.20 -5.72
N VAL A 235 0.86 7.64 -6.33
CA VAL A 235 0.82 6.33 -6.97
C VAL A 235 1.97 5.47 -6.46
N PHE A 236 1.64 4.27 -6.00
CA PHE A 236 2.60 3.22 -5.66
C PHE A 236 2.31 2.00 -6.53
N VAL A 237 3.35 1.50 -7.21
CA VAL A 237 3.28 0.31 -8.05
C VAL A 237 4.39 -0.64 -7.66
N ASN A 238 4.04 -1.89 -7.37
CA ASN A 238 4.97 -2.98 -7.07
C ASN A 238 4.54 -4.25 -7.82
N LEU A 239 5.02 -4.36 -9.05
CA LEU A 239 4.82 -5.53 -9.90
C LEU A 239 5.93 -6.55 -9.65
N SER A 240 5.51 -7.79 -9.40
CA SER A 240 6.39 -8.95 -9.32
C SER A 240 6.65 -9.50 -10.72
N SER A 241 7.87 -9.97 -10.96
CA SER A 241 8.16 -10.83 -12.12
C SER A 241 7.64 -12.24 -11.86
N TYR A 242 7.20 -12.91 -12.92
CA TYR A 242 6.97 -14.36 -12.88
C TYR A 242 8.27 -15.07 -13.26
N LEU A 243 8.75 -15.97 -12.40
CA LEU A 243 9.76 -16.94 -12.78
C LEU A 243 9.06 -18.05 -13.56
N ASN A 244 9.44 -18.23 -14.83
CA ASN A 244 9.01 -19.41 -15.58
C ASN A 244 9.61 -20.66 -14.92
N SER A 245 8.77 -21.57 -14.43
CA SER A 245 9.19 -22.81 -13.77
C SER A 245 9.97 -23.76 -14.68
N GLU A 246 9.87 -23.61 -16.01
CA GLU A 246 10.54 -24.48 -16.99
C GLU A 246 11.89 -23.92 -17.45
N THR A 247 12.04 -22.60 -17.53
CA THR A 247 13.26 -21.96 -18.07
C THR A 247 14.05 -21.16 -17.03
N GLY A 248 13.50 -20.95 -15.83
CA GLY A 248 14.09 -20.07 -14.81
C GLY A 248 14.14 -18.58 -15.23
N GLN A 249 13.60 -18.22 -16.40
CA GLN A 249 13.61 -16.86 -16.92
C GLN A 249 12.48 -16.03 -16.30
N SER A 250 12.77 -14.77 -15.98
CA SER A 250 11.72 -13.79 -15.70
C SER A 250 10.92 -13.53 -16.98
N MET A 251 9.75 -14.14 -17.11
CA MET A 251 8.87 -13.89 -18.25
C MET A 251 7.92 -12.73 -17.95
N PHE A 252 7.97 -11.74 -18.83
CA PHE A 252 7.01 -10.64 -18.87
C PHE A 252 5.91 -11.05 -19.85
N HIS A 253 4.80 -11.62 -19.37
CA HIS A 253 3.66 -11.86 -20.24
C HIS A 253 3.13 -10.52 -20.76
N GLY A 254 3.03 -10.40 -22.09
CA GLY A 254 2.14 -9.46 -22.79
C GLY A 254 2.01 -8.05 -22.23
N CYS A 255 3.10 -7.44 -21.74
CA CYS A 255 3.04 -6.12 -21.08
C CYS A 255 2.50 -5.07 -22.05
N SER A 256 1.29 -4.60 -21.78
CA SER A 256 0.60 -3.61 -22.59
C SER A 256 0.89 -2.19 -22.12
N SER A 257 1.35 -2.05 -20.87
CA SER A 257 1.73 -0.78 -20.27
C SER A 257 3.07 -0.33 -20.73
N ASN A 258 3.17 0.97 -20.92
CA ASN A 258 4.41 1.67 -21.17
C ASN A 258 4.30 3.05 -20.53
N LEU A 259 5.43 3.76 -20.46
CA LEU A 259 5.48 5.11 -19.90
C LEU A 259 4.42 6.04 -20.51
N LEU A 260 4.19 5.98 -21.82
CA LEU A 260 3.23 6.87 -22.49
C LEU A 260 1.80 6.64 -21.98
N LYS A 261 1.33 5.39 -21.97
CA LYS A 261 -0.03 5.05 -21.48
C LYS A 261 -0.18 5.29 -19.99
N PHE A 262 0.86 5.04 -19.20
CA PHE A 262 0.81 5.23 -17.76
C PHE A 262 0.68 6.70 -17.38
N PHE A 263 1.39 7.59 -18.07
CA PHE A 263 1.39 9.04 -17.78
C PHE A 263 0.36 9.86 -18.55
N ASP A 264 -0.38 9.25 -19.49
CA ASP A 264 -1.30 9.93 -20.40
C ASP A 264 -2.27 10.88 -19.66
N HIS A 265 -2.82 10.44 -18.53
CA HIS A 265 -3.78 11.21 -17.71
C HIS A 265 -3.26 11.56 -16.29
N LEU A 266 -1.96 11.43 -16.02
CA LEU A 266 -1.36 11.64 -14.68
C LEU A 266 -0.72 13.02 -14.50
N HIS A 267 -1.45 14.10 -14.79
CA HIS A 267 -0.89 15.45 -14.79
C HIS A 267 -0.59 16.03 -13.39
N ASN A 268 -1.34 15.58 -12.38
CA ASN A 268 -1.29 16.15 -11.02
C ASN A 268 -0.51 15.28 -10.01
N ILE A 269 0.22 14.29 -10.48
CA ILE A 269 0.99 13.40 -9.63
C ILE A 269 2.07 14.16 -8.84
N GLN A 270 2.10 13.95 -7.53
CA GLN A 270 3.05 14.57 -6.60
C GLN A 270 4.09 13.58 -6.08
N SER A 271 3.69 12.32 -5.91
CA SER A 271 4.53 11.25 -5.39
C SER A 271 4.35 9.99 -6.22
N LEU A 272 5.45 9.47 -6.75
CA LEU A 272 5.48 8.24 -7.52
C LEU A 272 6.48 7.26 -6.91
N LEU A 273 6.01 6.04 -6.63
CA LEU A 273 6.82 4.93 -6.16
C LEU A 273 6.67 3.76 -7.14
N ILE A 274 7.77 3.36 -7.75
CA ILE A 274 7.88 2.26 -8.72
C ILE A 274 8.85 1.24 -8.11
N ALA A 275 8.31 0.22 -7.45
CA ALA A 275 9.09 -0.78 -6.74
C ALA A 275 9.29 -2.07 -7.56
N SER A 276 10.19 -2.94 -7.10
CA SER A 276 10.45 -4.26 -7.68
C SER A 276 10.73 -4.20 -9.19
N TYR A 277 9.99 -4.93 -10.02
CA TYR A 277 10.20 -5.00 -11.47
C TYR A 277 9.40 -3.96 -12.24
N SER A 278 8.58 -3.15 -11.57
CA SER A 278 7.58 -2.28 -12.21
C SER A 278 8.17 -1.33 -13.26
N ILE A 279 9.41 -0.85 -13.08
CA ILE A 279 10.04 0.05 -14.06
C ILE A 279 10.27 -0.66 -15.40
N LYS A 280 10.57 -1.97 -15.38
CA LYS A 280 10.76 -2.80 -16.58
C LYS A 280 9.45 -2.95 -17.36
N TYR A 281 8.32 -3.04 -16.65
CA TYR A 281 6.98 -3.03 -17.27
C TYR A 281 6.71 -1.68 -17.94
N LEU A 282 7.03 -0.57 -17.27
CA LEU A 282 6.84 0.77 -17.84
C LEU A 282 7.79 1.05 -19.01
N ALA A 283 8.97 0.43 -19.02
CA ALA A 283 9.95 0.51 -20.09
C ALA A 283 9.60 -0.34 -21.32
N ALA A 284 8.48 -1.08 -21.30
CA ALA A 284 8.09 -1.91 -22.44
C ALA A 284 7.82 -1.07 -23.71
N GLY A 285 8.39 -1.50 -24.83
CA GLY A 285 8.31 -0.79 -26.11
C GLY A 285 9.35 0.31 -26.24
N VAL A 286 9.02 1.37 -27.01
CA VAL A 286 9.93 2.51 -27.23
C VAL A 286 9.85 3.45 -26.04
N VAL A 287 10.96 3.59 -25.32
CA VAL A 287 11.11 4.57 -24.24
C VAL A 287 11.36 5.96 -24.86
N PRO A 288 10.47 6.94 -24.65
CA PRO A 288 10.71 8.28 -25.16
C PRO A 288 11.85 8.95 -24.39
N VAL A 289 12.59 9.87 -25.03
CA VAL A 289 13.62 10.66 -24.33
C VAL A 289 13.02 11.52 -23.22
N LYS A 290 11.78 11.99 -23.43
CA LYS A 290 11.01 12.83 -22.53
C LYS A 290 9.52 12.54 -22.73
N LEU A 291 8.74 12.56 -21.66
CA LEU A 291 7.29 12.38 -21.73
C LEU A 291 6.64 13.54 -22.50
N PRO A 292 5.55 13.28 -23.26
CA PRO A 292 4.81 14.33 -23.96
C PRO A 292 4.30 15.43 -23.02
N THR A 293 3.86 15.03 -21.82
CA THR A 293 3.37 15.94 -20.79
C THR A 293 4.32 15.92 -19.60
N LEU A 294 4.73 17.10 -19.15
CA LEU A 294 5.63 17.25 -18.00
C LEU A 294 4.93 16.95 -16.69
N CYS A 295 5.60 16.20 -15.81
CA CYS A 295 5.18 15.94 -14.44
C CYS A 295 5.59 17.11 -13.53
N ILE A 296 5.04 18.31 -13.77
CA ILE A 296 5.43 19.56 -13.10
C ILE A 296 5.21 19.50 -11.58
N ASN A 297 4.20 18.75 -11.14
CA ASN A 297 3.83 18.61 -9.73
C ASN A 297 4.59 17.50 -8.99
N LEU A 298 5.37 16.67 -9.71
CA LEU A 298 6.08 15.55 -9.10
C LEU A 298 7.25 16.07 -8.28
N THR A 299 7.18 15.86 -6.96
CA THR A 299 8.19 16.31 -5.98
C THR A 299 8.94 15.15 -5.34
N PHE A 300 8.34 13.96 -5.35
CA PHE A 300 8.91 12.73 -4.81
C PHE A 300 8.86 11.60 -5.84
N LEU A 301 10.01 11.00 -6.12
CA LEU A 301 10.13 9.84 -7.00
C LEU A 301 10.97 8.77 -6.31
N SER A 302 10.48 7.54 -6.27
CA SER A 302 11.22 6.40 -5.75
C SER A 302 11.17 5.26 -6.75
N ILE A 303 12.32 4.71 -7.14
CA ILE A 303 12.42 3.67 -8.18
C ILE A 303 13.32 2.52 -7.73
N CYS A 304 12.92 1.28 -8.02
CA CYS A 304 13.83 0.13 -8.01
C CYS A 304 14.40 -0.07 -9.43
N LEU A 305 15.73 -0.14 -9.56
CA LEU A 305 16.44 -0.11 -10.85
C LEU A 305 17.47 -1.24 -10.95
N ASN A 306 17.48 -1.96 -12.08
CA ASN A 306 18.61 -2.79 -12.49
C ASN A 306 19.60 -1.98 -13.34
N PHE A 307 20.81 -1.76 -12.82
CA PHE A 307 21.88 -1.01 -13.49
C PHE A 307 22.49 -1.69 -14.72
N ASN A 308 22.08 -2.92 -15.01
CA ASN A 308 22.48 -3.64 -16.21
C ASN A 308 21.41 -3.62 -17.32
N ASP A 309 20.23 -3.07 -17.04
CA ASP A 309 19.13 -3.00 -18.02
C ASP A 309 19.03 -1.58 -18.61
N LEU A 310 19.50 -1.43 -19.84
CA LEU A 310 19.48 -0.14 -20.56
C LEU A 310 18.06 0.41 -20.76
N THR A 311 17.04 -0.45 -20.83
CA THR A 311 15.66 -0.01 -21.00
C THR A 311 15.11 0.59 -19.71
N GLU A 312 15.41 -0.02 -18.56
CA GLU A 312 15.06 0.53 -17.25
C GLU A 312 15.80 1.85 -16.99
N ILE A 313 17.09 1.91 -17.31
CA ILE A 313 17.91 3.13 -17.23
C ILE A 313 17.30 4.26 -18.07
N SER A 314 16.96 3.97 -19.32
CA SER A 314 16.34 4.95 -20.22
C SER A 314 15.00 5.44 -19.67
N ALA A 315 14.21 4.55 -19.07
CA ALA A 315 12.93 4.92 -18.46
C ALA A 315 13.12 5.85 -17.26
N VAL A 316 14.10 5.58 -16.39
CA VAL A 316 14.44 6.47 -15.27
C VAL A 316 14.87 7.84 -15.77
N LEU A 317 15.72 7.90 -16.80
CA LEU A 317 16.17 9.17 -17.37
C LEU A 317 15.03 9.95 -18.00
N CYS A 318 14.13 9.29 -18.73
CA CYS A 318 12.92 9.90 -19.23
C CYS A 318 12.10 10.55 -18.10
N LEU A 319 11.91 9.86 -16.98
CA LEU A 319 11.18 10.37 -15.82
C LEU A 319 11.88 11.57 -15.18
N LEU A 320 13.19 11.52 -15.00
CA LEU A 320 13.98 12.64 -14.47
C LEU A 320 13.88 13.86 -15.38
N LYS A 321 14.03 13.69 -16.71
CA LYS A 321 13.87 14.76 -17.71
C LYS A 321 12.45 15.33 -17.76
N SER A 322 11.45 14.53 -17.38
CA SER A 322 10.04 14.94 -17.43
C SER A 322 9.54 15.56 -16.12
N SER A 323 10.39 15.61 -15.08
CA SER A 323 10.01 16.01 -13.72
C SER A 323 10.81 17.24 -13.24
N PRO A 324 10.55 18.45 -13.78
CA PRO A 324 11.40 19.62 -13.59
C PRO A 324 11.44 20.17 -12.16
N ASN A 325 10.48 19.81 -11.31
CA ASN A 325 10.40 20.24 -9.90
C ASN A 325 10.62 19.09 -8.91
N LEU A 326 11.21 17.99 -9.37
CA LEU A 326 11.53 16.85 -8.50
C LEU A 326 12.54 17.27 -7.42
N GLN A 327 12.18 17.07 -6.15
CA GLN A 327 13.01 17.48 -5.01
C GLN A 327 13.64 16.30 -4.29
N THR A 328 12.93 15.18 -4.21
CA THR A 328 13.39 13.98 -3.53
C THR A 328 13.41 12.81 -4.50
N PHE A 329 14.57 12.20 -4.65
CA PHE A 329 14.76 10.99 -5.47
C PHE A 329 15.29 9.86 -4.60
N LYS A 330 14.54 8.76 -4.51
CA LYS A 330 14.97 7.53 -3.85
C LYS A 330 15.19 6.44 -4.86
N MET A 331 16.22 5.64 -4.67
CA MET A 331 16.52 4.54 -5.56
C MET A 331 16.98 3.31 -4.78
N PHE A 332 16.48 2.15 -5.20
CA PHE A 332 16.89 0.85 -4.71
C PHE A 332 17.56 0.12 -5.87
N ALA A 333 18.84 -0.23 -5.72
CA ALA A 333 19.53 -1.02 -6.73
C ALA A 333 19.10 -2.49 -6.62
N ARG A 334 18.70 -3.08 -7.74
CA ARG A 334 18.36 -4.49 -7.82
C ARG A 334 19.56 -5.29 -8.33
N LEU A 335 19.93 -6.33 -7.59
CA LEU A 335 21.02 -7.24 -7.94
C LEU A 335 20.65 -8.09 -9.17
N LYS A 336 21.70 -8.52 -9.88
CA LYS A 336 21.65 -9.32 -11.11
C LYS A 336 20.90 -10.64 -10.90
N GLU A 337 19.99 -10.98 -11.82
CA GLU A 337 19.50 -12.37 -12.00
C GLU A 337 20.60 -13.17 -12.73
N GLU A 338 20.97 -14.34 -12.22
CA GLU A 338 22.11 -15.16 -12.72
C GLU A 338 21.98 -15.57 -14.20
N THR A 339 20.84 -15.34 -14.84
CA THR A 339 20.49 -15.87 -16.17
C THR A 339 20.74 -14.94 -17.36
N ASP A 340 21.10 -13.67 -17.17
CA ASP A 340 21.37 -12.76 -18.30
C ASP A 340 22.78 -12.95 -18.85
N LEU A 341 22.86 -13.72 -19.95
CA LEU A 341 24.06 -13.91 -20.78
C LEU A 341 24.49 -12.58 -21.42
N LEU A 342 25.63 -12.07 -20.94
CA LEU A 342 26.63 -11.27 -21.66
C LEU A 342 26.12 -10.18 -22.61
N THR A 343 25.86 -8.99 -22.07
CA THR A 343 26.34 -7.75 -22.71
C THR A 343 26.89 -6.81 -21.64
N HIS A 344 28.22 -6.79 -21.46
CA HIS A 344 28.88 -5.70 -20.72
C HIS A 344 28.91 -4.46 -21.62
N THR A 345 27.76 -3.80 -21.78
CA THR A 345 27.71 -2.49 -22.42
C THR A 345 28.15 -1.44 -21.40
N SER A 346 29.39 -0.97 -21.54
CA SER A 346 29.84 0.23 -20.82
C SER A 346 29.08 1.42 -21.42
N TYR A 347 28.11 1.94 -20.67
CA TYR A 347 27.33 3.11 -21.05
C TYR A 347 27.68 4.31 -20.16
N CYS A 348 27.70 5.50 -20.76
CA CYS A 348 28.05 6.77 -20.12
C CYS A 348 26.78 7.58 -19.86
N TRP A 349 26.45 7.81 -18.59
CA TRP A 349 25.22 8.51 -18.21
C TRP A 349 25.10 9.91 -18.80
N GLU A 350 26.24 10.57 -18.98
CA GLU A 350 26.35 11.87 -19.61
C GLU A 350 25.93 11.84 -21.10
N ASP A 351 26.18 10.75 -21.82
CA ASP A 351 25.90 10.64 -23.26
C ASP A 351 24.39 10.50 -23.58
N ILE A 352 23.59 9.85 -22.72
CA ILE A 352 22.12 9.85 -22.89
C ILE A 352 21.50 11.14 -22.33
N PHE A 353 22.15 11.77 -21.36
CA PHE A 353 21.61 13.00 -20.79
C PHE A 353 21.82 14.21 -21.69
N SER A 354 23.01 14.36 -22.30
CA SER A 354 23.49 15.21 -23.44
C SER A 354 22.93 16.62 -23.68
N GLU A 355 21.91 17.09 -22.95
CA GLU A 355 21.37 18.45 -23.08
C GLU A 355 21.98 19.33 -21.97
N PRO A 356 22.89 20.26 -22.30
CA PRO A 356 23.67 21.04 -21.34
C PRO A 356 22.86 21.98 -20.44
N ASP A 357 21.58 22.22 -20.75
CA ASP A 357 20.74 23.19 -20.03
C ASP A 357 19.77 22.56 -19.01
N MET A 358 19.75 21.23 -18.86
CA MET A 358 18.77 20.55 -18.00
C MET A 358 19.32 20.23 -16.60
N LEU A 359 19.30 21.22 -15.71
CA LEU A 359 19.69 21.03 -14.32
C LEU A 359 18.55 20.40 -13.51
N LEU A 360 18.89 19.38 -12.71
CA LEU A 360 17.96 18.73 -11.80
C LEU A 360 17.77 19.58 -10.53
N LYS A 361 16.52 19.74 -10.08
CA LYS A 361 16.20 20.46 -8.83
C LYS A 361 16.20 19.57 -7.58
N LEU A 362 16.94 18.46 -7.64
CA LEU A 362 17.03 17.49 -6.55
C LEU A 362 17.67 18.15 -5.32
N GLN A 363 17.01 18.04 -4.18
CA GLN A 363 17.50 18.50 -2.88
C GLN A 363 17.94 17.32 -2.01
N HIS A 364 17.24 16.19 -2.11
CA HIS A 364 17.50 14.99 -1.32
C HIS A 364 17.57 13.77 -2.24
N VAL A 365 18.68 13.05 -2.17
CA VAL A 365 18.87 11.79 -2.87
C VAL A 365 19.15 10.69 -1.86
N GLU A 366 18.49 9.54 -2.02
CA GLU A 366 18.77 8.34 -1.23
C GLU A 366 18.93 7.15 -2.17
N ILE A 367 20.06 6.48 -2.07
CA ILE A 367 20.43 5.35 -2.92
C ILE A 367 20.75 4.18 -2.01
N GLN A 368 19.98 3.10 -2.12
CA GLN A 368 20.09 1.92 -1.28
C GLN A 368 20.47 0.68 -2.11
N ASP A 369 21.03 -0.31 -1.41
CA ASP A 369 21.37 -1.65 -1.91
C ASP A 369 22.37 -1.65 -3.09
N ILE A 370 23.25 -0.64 -3.17
CA ILE A 370 24.30 -0.62 -4.20
C ILE A 370 25.47 -1.56 -3.87
N SER A 371 26.13 -2.05 -4.93
CA SER A 371 27.26 -2.99 -4.83
C SER A 371 28.62 -2.33 -5.14
N GLY A 372 28.61 -1.11 -5.66
CA GLY A 372 29.80 -0.35 -6.06
C GLY A 372 30.23 -0.59 -7.50
N THR A 373 29.34 -1.03 -8.38
CA THR A 373 29.68 -1.22 -9.80
C THR A 373 29.97 0.11 -10.49
N LYS A 374 30.70 0.08 -11.60
CA LYS A 374 30.99 1.27 -12.40
C LYS A 374 29.69 1.98 -12.85
N SER A 375 28.67 1.24 -13.29
CA SER A 375 27.39 1.82 -13.72
C SER A 375 26.64 2.54 -12.59
N GLU A 376 26.67 1.99 -11.38
CA GLU A 376 26.11 2.63 -10.18
C GLU A 376 26.88 3.90 -9.81
N LEU A 377 28.22 3.83 -9.83
CA LEU A 377 29.11 4.96 -9.55
C LEU A 377 28.96 6.09 -10.56
N ASP A 378 28.88 5.77 -11.86
CA ASP A 378 28.68 6.75 -12.93
C ASP A 378 27.30 7.43 -12.80
N PHE A 379 26.27 6.71 -12.34
CA PHE A 379 24.96 7.30 -12.04
C PHE A 379 25.01 8.26 -10.85
N ILE A 380 25.70 7.88 -9.78
CA ILE A 380 25.91 8.76 -8.63
C ILE A 380 26.66 10.02 -9.05
N ARG A 381 27.73 9.86 -9.84
CA ARG A 381 28.49 10.99 -10.42
C ARG A 381 27.58 11.89 -11.24
N PHE A 382 26.75 11.32 -12.11
CA PHE A 382 25.77 12.06 -12.89
C PHE A 382 24.83 12.88 -12.00
N LEU A 383 24.22 12.30 -10.96
CA LEU A 383 23.33 13.04 -10.08
C LEU A 383 24.04 14.19 -9.34
N LEU A 384 25.30 13.99 -8.91
CA LEU A 384 26.11 15.03 -8.26
C LEU A 384 26.48 16.18 -9.19
N LEU A 385 26.74 15.90 -10.47
CA LEU A 385 27.12 16.89 -11.48
C LEU A 385 25.92 17.70 -11.99
N TYR A 386 24.73 17.11 -12.04
CA TYR A 386 23.55 17.75 -12.62
C TYR A 386 22.55 18.30 -11.59
N SER A 387 22.84 18.18 -10.28
CA SER A 387 21.96 18.67 -9.20
C SER A 387 22.60 19.83 -8.42
N PRO A 388 22.57 21.08 -8.93
CA PRO A 388 23.22 22.24 -8.32
C PRO A 388 22.58 22.71 -6.99
N VAL A 389 21.36 22.27 -6.69
CA VAL A 389 20.63 22.61 -5.45
C VAL A 389 20.57 21.44 -4.44
N LEU A 390 21.39 20.41 -4.68
CA LEU A 390 21.45 19.22 -3.82
C LEU A 390 21.94 19.60 -2.43
N LYS A 391 21.19 19.21 -1.39
CA LYS A 391 21.55 19.42 0.01
C LYS A 391 22.14 18.15 0.62
N LYS A 392 21.54 17.01 0.31
CA LYS A 392 21.87 15.74 0.95
C LYS A 392 21.77 14.58 -0.03
N MET A 393 22.80 13.74 -0.05
CA MET A 393 22.80 12.44 -0.72
C MET A 393 23.17 11.36 0.30
N ILE A 394 22.29 10.38 0.50
CA ILE A 394 22.54 9.22 1.34
C ILE A 394 22.82 8.03 0.43
N VAL A 395 23.93 7.34 0.69
CA VAL A 395 24.32 6.13 -0.03
C VAL A 395 24.45 5.00 0.98
N GLU A 396 23.61 3.99 0.85
CA GLU A 396 23.54 2.81 1.69
C GLU A 396 23.83 1.57 0.83
N PRO A 397 25.03 0.97 0.93
CA PRO A 397 25.38 -0.20 0.14
C PRO A 397 24.79 -1.50 0.71
N VAL A 398 24.88 -2.57 -0.08
CA VAL A 398 24.72 -3.94 0.42
C VAL A 398 25.82 -4.26 1.45
N GLU A 399 25.55 -5.14 2.41
CA GLU A 399 26.58 -5.67 3.30
C GLU A 399 27.75 -6.22 2.48
N ASN A 400 28.99 -5.87 2.87
CA ASN A 400 30.27 -6.26 2.23
C ASN A 400 30.80 -5.40 1.06
N VAL A 401 30.33 -4.17 0.83
CA VAL A 401 30.94 -3.32 -0.21
C VAL A 401 32.35 -2.84 0.17
N LYS A 402 33.25 -2.87 -0.81
CA LYS A 402 34.67 -2.53 -0.69
C LYS A 402 34.91 -1.08 -0.23
N PRO A 403 36.00 -0.80 0.53
CA PRO A 403 36.43 0.56 0.89
C PRO A 403 36.62 1.52 -0.31
N GLU A 404 36.79 0.95 -1.50
CA GLU A 404 36.92 1.65 -2.78
C GLU A 404 35.71 2.53 -3.11
N LEU A 405 34.48 2.10 -2.77
CA LEU A 405 33.25 2.87 -3.00
C LEU A 405 33.31 4.24 -2.30
N ILE A 406 33.68 4.25 -1.01
CA ILE A 406 33.79 5.49 -0.22
C ILE A 406 34.84 6.42 -0.84
N THR A 407 35.96 5.85 -1.28
CA THR A 407 37.07 6.61 -1.89
C THR A 407 36.63 7.32 -3.17
N GLU A 408 35.87 6.63 -4.04
CA GLU A 408 35.35 7.20 -5.28
C GLU A 408 34.28 8.28 -5.02
N LEU A 409 33.36 8.05 -4.07
CA LEU A 409 32.33 9.03 -3.71
C LEU A 409 32.91 10.38 -3.23
N ILE A 410 34.05 10.34 -2.54
CA ILE A 410 34.76 11.56 -2.09
C ILE A 410 35.38 12.31 -3.27
N ARG A 411 35.81 11.61 -4.32
CA ARG A 411 36.50 12.19 -5.49
C ARG A 411 35.55 12.88 -6.47
N PHE A 412 34.26 12.56 -6.44
CA PHE A 412 33.30 13.12 -7.40
C PHE A 412 33.13 14.62 -7.21
N ARG A 413 33.25 15.35 -8.33
CA ARG A 413 32.87 16.76 -8.40
C ARG A 413 31.36 16.91 -8.16
N ARG A 414 31.00 18.01 -7.51
CA ARG A 414 29.61 18.33 -7.15
C ARG A 414 29.28 19.68 -7.76
N ALA A 415 28.09 19.80 -8.36
CA ALA A 415 27.59 21.09 -8.81
C ALA A 415 27.07 21.95 -7.63
N SER A 416 26.59 21.30 -6.57
CA SER A 416 26.18 21.97 -5.33
C SER A 416 27.34 22.05 -4.34
N GLU A 417 27.68 23.27 -3.91
CA GLU A 417 28.66 23.51 -2.85
C GLU A 417 28.15 23.08 -1.46
N GLN A 418 26.83 22.97 -1.29
CA GLN A 418 26.18 22.62 -0.02
C GLN A 418 25.88 21.13 0.12
N ALA A 419 26.14 20.33 -0.91
CA ALA A 419 25.79 18.91 -0.93
C ALA A 419 26.61 18.10 0.08
N GLU A 420 25.94 17.56 1.09
CA GLU A 420 26.50 16.56 2.00
C GLU A 420 26.27 15.15 1.41
N VAL A 421 27.35 14.38 1.27
CA VAL A 421 27.29 12.98 0.83
C VAL A 421 27.55 12.10 2.06
N ILE A 422 26.53 11.39 2.51
CA ILE A 422 26.57 10.54 3.70
C ILE A 422 26.59 9.09 3.25
N TYR A 423 27.63 8.38 3.67
CA TYR A 423 27.71 6.94 3.55
C TYR A 423 27.14 6.31 4.83
N LYS A 424 26.10 5.50 4.70
CA LYS A 424 25.48 4.80 5.84
C LYS A 424 25.76 3.31 5.73
N ALA A 425 26.58 2.78 6.62
CA ALA A 425 26.73 1.33 6.74
C ALA A 425 25.42 0.72 7.28
N LYS A 426 24.99 -0.43 6.77
CA LYS A 426 23.96 -1.22 7.44
C LYS A 426 24.54 -1.72 8.76
N ASP A 427 23.94 -1.29 9.88
CA ASP A 427 24.24 -1.85 11.19
C ASP A 427 23.83 -3.33 11.17
N SER A 428 24.80 -4.20 11.47
CA SER A 428 24.69 -5.67 11.41
C SER A 428 23.78 -6.26 12.48
#